data_AF-A0A7G1IMA4-F1
#
_entry.id   AF-A0A7G1IMA4-F1
#
_cell.length_a   1.000
_cell.length_b   1.000
_cell.length_c   1.000
_cell.angle_alpha   90.00
_cell.angle_beta   90.00
_cell.angle_gamma   90.00
#
_symmetry.space_group_name_H-M   'P 1'
#
loop_
_entity.id
_entity.type
_entity.pdbx_description
1 polymer ?
#
loop_
_entity_poly.entity_id
_entity_poly.type
_entity_poly.pdbx_seq_one_letter_code
_entity_poly.pdbx_strand_id
1 'polypeptide(L)'
;MAADAGLTSSSWARGPHHQWGPAQGGVDRMQFSSEFEWISPSGRGLLTHYMPAHYSAGWWMDSSTSLAEAEEATYALSTSSKASR
;
A
#
# COMPACT_ATOMS: atom_id res chain seq x y z
N MET A 1 -17.56 12.98 -6.66
CA MET A 1 -16.33 12.24 -6.30
C MET A 1 -15.90 12.62 -4.89
N ALA A 2 -15.06 11.84 -4.22
CA ALA A 2 -14.56 12.15 -2.88
C ALA A 2 -13.95 13.57 -2.78
N ALA A 3 -13.28 14.04 -3.84
CA ALA A 3 -12.80 15.42 -3.94
C ALA A 3 -13.93 16.46 -3.86
N ASP A 4 -15.08 16.20 -4.50
CA ASP A 4 -16.24 17.12 -4.47
C ASP A 4 -16.87 17.21 -3.07
N ALA A 5 -16.65 16.20 -2.22
CA ALA A 5 -17.06 16.20 -0.83
C ALA A 5 -16.05 16.89 0.11
N GLY A 6 -15.01 17.53 -0.44
CA GLY A 6 -13.99 18.24 0.33
C GLY A 6 -12.88 17.36 0.90
N LEU A 7 -12.83 16.07 0.53
CA LEU A 7 -11.69 15.21 0.87
C LEU A 7 -10.47 15.61 0.03
N THR A 8 -9.29 15.55 0.64
CA THR A 8 -8.01 15.89 -0.01
C THR A 8 -7.12 14.67 -0.27
N SER A 9 -7.43 13.55 0.39
CA SER A 9 -6.71 12.29 0.21
C SER A 9 -7.63 11.07 0.29
N SER A 10 -7.10 9.93 -0.15
CA SER A 10 -7.75 8.63 -0.01
C SER A 10 -6.73 7.53 0.28
N SER A 11 -7.19 6.44 0.89
CA SER A 11 -6.37 5.25 1.15
C SER A 11 -7.16 3.98 0.85
N TRP A 12 -6.51 3.01 0.23
CA TRP A 12 -7.15 1.77 -0.21
C TRP A 12 -6.16 0.63 -0.34
N ALA A 13 -6.65 -0.58 -0.08
CA ALA A 13 -5.86 -1.82 -0.16
C ALA A 13 -6.14 -2.63 -1.43
N ARG A 14 -7.14 -2.22 -2.22
CA ARG A 14 -7.55 -2.89 -3.46
C ARG A 14 -7.60 -1.85 -4.57
N GLY A 15 -7.12 -2.23 -5.75
CA GLY A 15 -6.94 -1.32 -6.86
C GLY A 15 -6.90 -2.05 -8.21
N PRO A 16 -6.45 -1.38 -9.28
CA PRO A 16 -6.64 -1.81 -10.67
C PRO A 16 -5.99 -3.14 -11.06
N HIS A 17 -5.11 -3.71 -10.21
CA HIS A 17 -4.27 -4.85 -10.59
C HIS A 17 -4.58 -6.17 -9.88
N HIS A 18 -5.41 -6.20 -8.82
CA HIS A 18 -6.07 -7.41 -8.29
C HIS A 18 -6.90 -7.09 -7.05
N GLN A 19 -7.87 -7.96 -6.69
CA GLN A 19 -8.61 -7.83 -5.44
C GLN A 19 -7.70 -7.86 -4.20
N TRP A 20 -6.57 -8.56 -4.21
CA TRP A 20 -5.63 -8.64 -3.06
C TRP A 20 -4.38 -7.78 -3.23
N GLY A 21 -4.38 -6.90 -4.23
CA GLY A 21 -3.21 -6.14 -4.63
C GLY A 21 -2.06 -6.99 -5.17
N PRO A 22 -0.83 -6.43 -5.27
CA PRO A 22 0.31 -7.13 -5.84
C PRO A 22 0.78 -8.30 -4.97
N ALA A 23 0.41 -8.37 -3.68
CA ALA A 23 0.84 -9.42 -2.76
C ALA A 23 0.56 -10.86 -3.25
N GLN A 24 -0.44 -11.08 -4.10
CA GLN A 24 -0.66 -12.40 -4.71
C GLN A 24 0.41 -12.81 -5.75
N GLY A 25 1.08 -11.84 -6.38
CA GLY A 25 2.19 -12.04 -7.30
C GLY A 25 3.55 -11.63 -6.72
N GLY A 26 3.58 -11.17 -5.47
CA GLY A 26 4.72 -10.51 -4.83
C GLY A 26 4.58 -8.99 -4.82
N VAL A 27 4.83 -8.36 -3.66
CA VAL A 27 4.80 -6.89 -3.52
C VAL A 27 5.81 -6.22 -4.45
N ASP A 28 6.91 -6.91 -4.75
CA ASP A 28 7.95 -6.54 -5.71
C ASP A 28 7.42 -6.36 -7.15
N ARG A 29 6.23 -6.89 -7.48
CA ARG A 29 5.58 -6.73 -8.79
C ARG A 29 4.79 -5.43 -8.95
N MET A 30 4.79 -4.55 -7.94
CA MET A 30 4.14 -3.24 -8.03
C MET A 30 4.65 -2.46 -9.27
N GLN A 31 3.73 -1.90 -10.05
CA GLN A 31 4.05 -1.22 -11.32
C GLN A 31 4.09 0.32 -11.20
N PHE A 32 3.77 0.87 -10.03
CA PHE A 32 3.68 2.31 -9.79
C PHE A 32 3.95 2.64 -8.32
N SER A 33 4.20 3.92 -8.03
CA SER A 33 4.45 4.38 -6.64
C SER A 33 3.23 4.15 -5.75
N SER A 34 3.45 3.78 -4.49
CA SER A 34 2.38 3.60 -3.50
C SER A 34 1.62 4.89 -3.20
N GLU A 35 2.22 6.04 -3.48
CA GLU A 35 1.59 7.36 -3.36
C GLU A 35 1.53 8.00 -4.74
N PHE A 36 0.33 8.41 -5.14
CA PHE A 36 0.06 8.98 -6.45
C PHE A 36 -1.22 9.79 -6.45
N GLU A 37 -1.42 10.61 -7.48
CA GLU A 37 -2.64 11.37 -7.66
C GLU A 37 -3.69 10.52 -8.41
N TRP A 38 -4.85 10.31 -7.80
CA TRP A 38 -5.99 9.66 -8.45
C TRP A 38 -6.89 10.71 -9.08
N ILE A 39 -6.82 10.83 -10.41
CA ILE A 39 -7.53 11.85 -11.17
C ILE A 39 -8.85 11.29 -11.71
N SER A 40 -9.95 11.98 -11.43
CA SER A 40 -11.26 11.67 -11.99
C SER A 40 -11.37 12.08 -13.47
N PRO A 41 -12.36 11.56 -14.23
CA PRO A 41 -12.64 12.07 -15.59
C PRO A 41 -12.94 13.57 -15.66
N SER A 42 -13.37 14.20 -14.57
CA SER A 42 -13.57 15.65 -14.48
C SER A 42 -12.27 16.44 -14.25
N GLY A 43 -11.12 15.77 -14.18
CA GLY A 43 -9.80 16.38 -13.98
C GLY A 43 -9.45 16.68 -12.53
N ARG A 44 -10.31 16.37 -11.56
CA ARG A 44 -10.03 16.59 -10.13
C ARG A 44 -9.26 15.41 -9.54
N GLY A 45 -8.17 15.69 -8.84
CA GLY A 45 -7.31 14.70 -8.19
C GLY A 45 -7.56 14.53 -6.69
N LEU A 46 -7.13 13.37 -6.16
CA LEU A 46 -6.93 13.10 -4.74
C LEU A 46 -5.56 12.48 -4.54
N LEU A 47 -4.78 12.98 -3.57
CA LEU A 47 -3.58 12.28 -3.13
C LEU A 47 -4.00 10.91 -2.57
N THR A 48 -3.42 9.84 -3.09
CA THR A 48 -3.90 8.51 -2.81
C THR A 48 -2.77 7.61 -2.33
N HIS A 49 -2.97 7.01 -1.16
CA HIS A 49 -2.07 6.01 -0.59
C HIS A 49 -2.61 4.61 -0.86
N TYR A 50 -1.97 3.89 -1.77
CA TYR A 50 -2.23 2.48 -2.02
C TYR A 50 -1.38 1.61 -1.10
N MET A 51 -2.00 0.60 -0.49
CA MET A 51 -1.35 -0.31 0.46
C MET A 51 -0.96 -1.63 -0.24
N PRO A 52 0.25 -1.74 -0.82
CA PRO A 52 0.62 -2.88 -1.65
C PRO A 52 0.81 -4.18 -0.86
N ALA A 53 1.24 -4.07 0.40
CA ALA A 53 1.31 -5.17 1.35
C ALA A 53 0.01 -5.34 2.17
N HIS A 54 -1.08 -4.67 1.74
CA HIS A 54 -2.39 -4.64 2.38
C HIS A 54 -2.37 -3.94 3.77
N TYR A 55 -3.55 -3.67 4.34
CA TYR A 55 -3.64 -3.03 5.68
C TYR A 55 -3.20 -3.96 6.82
N SER A 56 -2.99 -5.24 6.52
CA SER A 56 -2.50 -6.27 7.44
C SER A 56 -0.98 -6.35 7.51
N ALA A 57 -0.25 -5.52 6.76
CA ALA A 57 1.21 -5.59 6.68
C ALA A 57 1.91 -5.52 8.05
N GLY A 58 1.29 -4.82 9.01
CA GLY A 58 1.79 -4.67 10.39
C GLY A 58 1.59 -5.90 11.30
N TRP A 59 0.73 -6.85 10.94
CA TRP A 59 0.26 -7.87 11.90
C TRP A 59 1.36 -8.76 12.46
N TRP A 60 2.31 -9.20 11.63
CA TRP A 60 3.38 -10.09 12.09
C TRP A 60 4.34 -9.42 13.08
N MET A 61 4.61 -8.12 12.88
CA MET A 61 5.42 -7.33 13.82
C MET A 61 4.68 -7.16 15.16
N ASP A 62 3.39 -6.84 15.10
CA ASP A 62 2.53 -6.64 16.27
C ASP A 62 2.31 -7.94 17.08
N SER A 63 2.24 -9.08 16.39
CA SER A 63 2.06 -10.39 17.02
C SER A 63 3.36 -11.05 17.50
N SER A 64 4.52 -10.44 17.27
CA SER A 64 5.82 -11.03 17.62
C SER A 64 6.01 -11.16 19.12
N THR A 65 6.68 -12.23 19.57
CA THR A 65 6.89 -12.50 21.01
C THR A 65 8.19 -11.91 21.54
N SER A 66 9.04 -11.38 20.65
CA SER A 66 10.28 -10.71 20.98
C SER A 66 10.55 -9.52 20.06
N LEU A 67 11.38 -8.59 20.53
CA LEU A 67 11.84 -7.45 19.73
C LEU A 67 12.58 -7.90 18.47
N ALA A 68 13.44 -8.91 18.58
CA ALA A 68 14.22 -9.41 17.45
C ALA A 68 13.33 -9.96 16.33
N GLU A 69 12.27 -10.70 16.66
CA GLU A 69 11.28 -11.19 15.70
C GLU A 69 10.53 -10.03 15.02
N ALA A 70 10.14 -9.02 15.79
CA ALA A 70 9.45 -7.84 15.25
C ALA A 70 10.36 -7.03 14.31
N GLU A 71 11.64 -6.87 14.66
CA GLU A 71 12.65 -6.19 13.84
C GLU A 71 12.89 -6.93 12.51
N GLU A 72 13.03 -8.25 12.56
CA GLU A 72 13.21 -9.08 11.37
C GLU A 72 12.00 -8.99 10.43
N ALA A 73 10.78 -9.10 10.98
CA ALA A 73 9.54 -8.94 10.22
C ALA A 73 9.44 -7.55 9.55
N THR A 74 9.82 -6.50 10.27
CA THR A 74 9.87 -5.11 9.75
C THR A 74 10.85 -5.00 8.58
N TYR A 75 12.05 -5.55 8.77
CA TYR A 75 13.12 -5.50 7.77
C TYR A 75 12.76 -6.28 6.50
N ALA A 76 12.20 -7.48 6.64
CA ALA A 76 11.75 -8.30 5.53
C ALA A 76 10.67 -7.59 4.69
N LEU A 77 9.67 -6.97 5.34
CA LEU A 77 8.63 -6.20 4.65
C LEU A 77 9.21 -4.98 3.91
N SER A 78 10.11 -4.24 4.56
CA SER A 78 10.73 -3.03 3.98
C SER A 78 11.56 -3.36 2.74
N THR A 79 12.35 -4.43 2.80
CA THR A 79 13.22 -4.87 1.70
C THR A 79 12.42 -5.42 0.52
N SER A 80 11.39 -6.23 0.77
CA SER A 80 10.47 -6.71 -0.27
C SER A 80 9.78 -5.56 -1.01
N SER A 81 9.40 -4.49 -0.30
CA SER A 81 8.73 -3.33 -0.90
C SER A 81 9.65 -2.42 -1.73
N LYS A 82 10.97 -2.44 -1.46
CA LYS A 82 11.97 -1.62 -2.18
C LYS A 82 12.41 -2.23 -3.51
N ALA A 83 12.28 -3.54 -3.68
CA ALA A 83 12.68 -4.24 -4.90
C ALA A 83 11.82 -3.89 -6.14
N SER A 84 10.71 -3.16 -5.97
CA SER A 84 9.81 -2.69 -7.05
C SER A 84 10.25 -1.44 -7.81
N ARG A 85 11.48 -0.93 -7.62
CA ARG A 85 11.97 0.26 -8.33
C ARG A 85 12.96 -0.08 -9.44
#